data_AF-A0A7Y0TP54-F1
#
_entry.id   AF-A0A7Y0TP54-F1
#
_cell.length_a   1.000
_cell.length_b   1.000
_cell.length_c   1.000
_cell.angle_alpha   90.00
_cell.angle_beta   90.00
_cell.angle_gamma   90.00
#
_symmetry.space_group_name_H-M   'P 1'
#
loop_
_entity.id
_entity.type
_entity.pdbx_description
1 polymer ?
#
loop_
_entity_poly.entity_id
_entity_poly.type
_entity_poly.pdbx_seq_one_letter_code
_entity_poly.pdbx_strand_id
1 'polypeptide(L)'
;MDHVAHLRQSIDELRAAISDSTLPDALKVYLLSILRDMERALDEYQVFGFDEVANQFGKLLMTIASVREVVDSTENSSIWEKLSRIAELISIVQFGISYGPALLQSAAQLLNP
;
A
#
# COMPACT_ATOMS: atom_id res chain seq x y z
N MET A 1 17.02 5.85 -0.81
CA MET A 1 15.88 5.70 -1.73
C MET A 1 14.63 6.05 -0.97
N ASP A 2 13.66 6.71 -1.60
CA ASP A 2 12.43 7.16 -0.95
C ASP A 2 11.36 6.06 -1.02
N HIS A 3 11.11 5.38 0.11
CA HIS A 3 10.13 4.29 0.21
C HIS A 3 8.70 4.77 -0.08
N VAL A 4 8.39 6.06 0.15
CA VAL A 4 7.08 6.66 -0.15
C VAL A 4 6.91 6.82 -1.66
N ALA A 5 7.96 7.23 -2.38
CA ALA A 5 7.96 7.29 -3.83
C ALA A 5 7.75 5.89 -4.46
N HIS A 6 8.40 4.86 -3.92
CA HIS A 6 8.19 3.47 -4.37
C HIS A 6 6.79 2.94 -4.06
N LEU A 7 6.21 3.33 -2.92
CA LEU A 7 4.82 3.00 -2.58
C LEU A 7 3.85 3.64 -3.55
N ARG A 8 4.04 4.93 -3.89
CA ARG A 8 3.24 5.62 -4.90
C ARG A 8 3.31 4.94 -6.26
N GLN A 9 4.52 4.63 -6.72
CA GLN A 9 4.70 3.91 -7.98
C GLN A 9 3.96 2.56 -7.97
N SER A 10 4.00 1.83 -6.85
CA SER A 10 3.33 0.53 -6.74
C SER A 10 1.80 0.66 -6.75
N ILE A 11 1.25 1.74 -6.19
CA ILE A 11 -0.18 2.07 -6.28
C ILE A 11 -0.59 2.38 -7.72
N ASP A 12 0.20 3.17 -8.44
CA ASP A 12 -0.04 3.48 -9.86
C ASP A 12 0.01 2.21 -10.74
N GLU A 13 0.99 1.34 -10.49
CA GLU A 13 1.10 0.03 -11.15
C GLU A 13 -0.14 -0.86 -10.89
N LEU A 14 -0.66 -0.85 -9.66
CA LEU A 14 -1.86 -1.61 -9.30
C LEU A 14 -3.13 -1.02 -9.95
N ARG A 15 -3.24 0.31 -10.00
CA ARG A 15 -4.31 1.00 -10.70
C ARG A 15 -4.37 0.60 -12.17
N ALA A 16 -3.22 0.59 -12.85
CA ALA A 16 -3.14 0.18 -14.25
C ALA A 16 -3.61 -1.28 -14.42
N ALA A 17 -3.09 -2.18 -13.58
CA ALA A 17 -3.48 -3.59 -13.61
C ALA A 17 -4.99 -3.81 -13.40
N ILE A 18 -5.61 -3.09 -12.45
CA ILE A 18 -7.07 -3.18 -12.23
C ILE A 18 -7.86 -2.62 -13.42
N SER A 19 -7.40 -1.53 -14.01
CA SER A 19 -8.07 -0.91 -15.17
C SER A 19 -8.08 -1.86 -16.38
N ASP A 20 -6.94 -2.49 -16.64
CA ASP A 20 -6.71 -3.39 -17.77
C ASP A 20 -7.21 -4.83 -17.54
N SER A 21 -7.62 -5.16 -16.31
CA SER A 21 -8.08 -6.51 -15.94
C SER A 21 -9.42 -6.91 -16.58
N THR A 22 -9.78 -8.19 -16.46
CA THR A 22 -11.11 -8.71 -16.86
C THR A 22 -12.14 -8.64 -15.74
N LEU A 23 -11.84 -7.93 -14.64
CA LEU A 23 -12.75 -7.78 -13.50
C LEU A 23 -14.06 -7.07 -13.88
N PRO A 24 -15.18 -7.36 -13.18
CA PRO A 24 -16.43 -6.65 -13.39
C PRO A 24 -16.29 -5.12 -13.18
N ASP A 25 -16.91 -4.32 -14.04
CA ASP A 25 -16.78 -2.85 -14.00
C ASP A 25 -17.14 -2.24 -12.63
N ALA A 26 -18.20 -2.73 -12.00
CA ALA A 26 -18.60 -2.27 -10.66
C ALA A 26 -17.49 -2.51 -9.62
N LEU A 27 -16.79 -3.65 -9.71
CA LEU A 27 -15.67 -3.97 -8.84
C LEU A 27 -14.47 -3.08 -9.18
N LYS A 28 -14.14 -2.89 -10.46
CA LYS A 28 -13.07 -1.97 -10.88
C LYS A 28 -13.28 -0.57 -10.32
N VAL A 29 -14.47 0.00 -10.51
CA VAL A 29 -14.83 1.35 -10.02
C VAL A 29 -14.62 1.44 -8.51
N TYR A 30 -15.08 0.43 -7.77
CA TYR A 30 -14.93 0.42 -6.32
C TYR A 30 -13.46 0.30 -5.88
N LEU A 31 -12.69 -0.63 -6.44
CA LEU A 31 -11.27 -0.80 -6.11
C LEU A 31 -10.44 0.44 -6.47
N LEU A 32 -10.69 1.04 -7.64
CA LEU A 32 -10.04 2.28 -8.06
C LEU A 32 -10.36 3.45 -7.12
N SER A 33 -11.57 3.48 -6.55
CA SER A 33 -11.93 4.49 -5.54
C SER A 33 -11.10 4.35 -4.26
N ILE A 34 -10.89 3.12 -3.78
CA ILE A 34 -10.05 2.84 -2.62
C ILE A 34 -8.59 3.25 -2.89
N LEU A 35 -8.07 2.94 -4.09
CA LEU A 35 -6.72 3.34 -4.47
C LEU A 35 -6.53 4.86 -4.52
N ARG A 36 -7.53 5.60 -5.00
CA ARG A 36 -7.50 7.07 -4.97
C ARG A 36 -7.48 7.61 -3.54
N ASP A 37 -8.28 7.02 -2.66
CA ASP A 37 -8.31 7.43 -1.24
C ASP A 37 -6.98 7.08 -0.54
N MET A 38 -6.35 5.96 -0.91
CA MET A 38 -5.04 5.57 -0.44
C MET A 38 -3.93 6.53 -0.90
N GLU A 39 -3.96 6.99 -2.16
CA GLU A 39 -3.02 8.03 -2.64
C GLU A 39 -3.18 9.33 -1.89
N ARG A 40 -4.41 9.76 -1.64
CA ARG A 40 -4.66 10.95 -0.85
C ARG A 40 -4.11 10.81 0.56
N ALA A 41 -4.32 9.66 1.20
CA ALA A 41 -3.73 9.38 2.51
C ALA A 41 -2.19 9.40 2.44
N LEU A 42 -1.60 8.94 1.33
CA LEU A 42 -0.16 8.98 1.10
C LEU A 42 0.36 10.38 0.81
N ASP A 43 -0.43 11.28 0.23
CA ASP A 43 -0.09 12.70 0.07
C ASP A 43 -0.06 13.42 1.43
N GLU A 44 -1.00 13.06 2.31
CA GLU A 44 -1.23 13.76 3.57
C GLU A 44 -0.51 13.08 4.77
N TYR A 45 0.26 12.01 4.55
CA TYR A 45 0.83 11.17 5.63
C TYR A 45 1.80 11.92 6.57
N GLN A 46 2.49 12.95 6.08
CA GLN A 46 3.38 13.77 6.91
C GLN A 46 2.61 14.60 7.94
N VAL A 47 1.34 14.88 7.68
CA VAL A 47 0.47 15.71 8.53
C VAL A 47 -0.39 14.83 9.45
N PHE A 48 -0.99 13.76 8.91
CA PHE A 48 -1.96 12.94 9.65
C PHE A 48 -1.43 11.56 10.08
N GLY A 49 -0.20 11.23 9.73
CA GLY A 49 0.39 9.92 10.00
C GLY A 49 0.07 8.88 8.93
N PHE A 50 0.67 7.70 9.07
CA PHE A 50 0.62 6.64 8.05
C PHE A 50 -0.52 5.62 8.25
N ASP A 51 -1.23 5.70 9.38
CA ASP A 51 -2.30 4.76 9.73
C ASP A 51 -3.43 4.76 8.72
N GLU A 52 -3.75 5.92 8.14
CA GLU A 52 -4.81 6.01 7.13
C GLU A 52 -4.43 5.29 5.82
N VAL A 53 -3.16 5.33 5.43
CA VAL A 53 -2.65 4.56 4.28
C VAL A 53 -2.83 3.06 4.54
N ALA A 54 -2.47 2.59 5.74
CA ALA A 54 -2.63 1.21 6.14
C ALA A 54 -4.12 0.78 6.20
N ASN A 55 -5.00 1.66 6.70
CA ASN A 55 -6.45 1.42 6.75
C ASN A 55 -7.06 1.25 5.35
N GLN A 56 -6.73 2.14 4.41
CA GLN A 56 -7.25 2.05 3.04
C GLN A 56 -6.72 0.80 2.33
N PHE A 57 -5.46 0.45 2.55
CA PHE A 57 -4.91 -0.81 2.04
C PHE A 57 -5.59 -2.05 2.65
N GLY A 58 -5.90 -2.03 3.96
CA GLY A 58 -6.67 -3.08 4.61
C GLY A 58 -8.06 -3.26 3.98
N LYS A 59 -8.78 -2.17 3.70
CA LYS A 59 -10.07 -2.21 2.99
C LYS A 59 -9.94 -2.80 1.59
N LEU A 60 -8.88 -2.44 0.86
CA LEU A 60 -8.58 -2.99 -0.46
C LEU A 60 -8.38 -4.50 -0.39
N LEU A 61 -7.54 -4.98 0.54
CA LEU A 61 -7.28 -6.40 0.74
C LEU A 61 -8.54 -7.18 1.11
N MET A 62 -9.34 -6.69 2.05
CA MET A 62 -10.59 -7.38 2.42
C MET A 62 -11.56 -7.46 1.24
N THR A 63 -11.67 -6.38 0.46
CA THR A 63 -12.52 -6.34 -0.72
C THR A 63 -12.07 -7.39 -1.72
N ILE A 64 -10.79 -7.40 -2.08
CA ILE A 64 -10.22 -8.35 -3.06
C ILE A 64 -10.31 -9.80 -2.54
N ALA A 65 -10.05 -10.04 -1.25
CA ALA A 65 -10.21 -11.35 -0.63
C ALA A 65 -11.67 -11.85 -0.65
N SER A 66 -12.65 -10.95 -0.51
CA SER A 66 -14.08 -11.30 -0.57
C SER A 66 -14.55 -11.71 -1.97
N VAL A 67 -13.81 -11.33 -3.02
CA VAL A 67 -14.08 -11.68 -4.42
C VAL A 67 -12.96 -12.53 -5.02
N ARG A 68 -12.27 -13.29 -4.16
CA ARG A 68 -11.08 -14.06 -4.54
C ARG A 68 -11.30 -14.99 -5.71
N GLU A 69 -12.47 -15.63 -5.83
CA GLU A 69 -12.79 -16.51 -6.97
C GLU A 69 -12.79 -15.79 -8.33
N VAL A 70 -13.06 -14.48 -8.34
CA VAL A 70 -13.05 -13.64 -9.54
C VAL A 70 -11.64 -13.11 -9.85
N VAL A 71 -10.82 -12.94 -8.81
CA VAL A 71 -9.45 -12.39 -8.90
C VAL A 71 -8.38 -13.47 -9.05
N ASP A 72 -8.65 -14.72 -8.63
CA ASP A 72 -7.72 -15.86 -8.74
C ASP A 72 -7.69 -16.47 -10.16
N SER A 73 -8.32 -15.84 -11.15
CA SER A 73 -8.10 -16.21 -12.55
C SER A 73 -6.66 -15.91 -12.95
N THR A 74 -6.09 -16.75 -13.82
CA THR A 74 -4.70 -16.60 -14.31
C THR A 74 -4.46 -15.22 -14.94
N GLU A 75 -5.50 -14.62 -15.51
CA GLU A 75 -5.52 -13.29 -16.13
C GLU A 75 -5.30 -12.14 -15.12
N ASN A 76 -5.54 -12.38 -13.82
CA ASN A 76 -5.49 -11.38 -12.76
C ASN A 76 -4.31 -11.59 -11.78
N SER A 77 -3.42 -12.54 -12.07
CA SER A 77 -2.24 -12.87 -11.23
C SER A 77 -1.34 -11.66 -10.93
N SER A 78 -1.24 -10.69 -11.86
CA SER A 78 -0.45 -9.47 -11.68
C SER A 78 -0.99 -8.53 -10.59
N ILE A 79 -2.29 -8.64 -10.24
CA ILE A 79 -2.92 -7.86 -9.16
C ILE A 79 -2.38 -8.33 -7.81
N TRP A 80 -2.31 -9.65 -7.58
CA TRP A 80 -1.79 -10.22 -6.33
C TRP A 80 -0.31 -9.91 -6.10
N GLU A 81 0.51 -9.95 -7.15
CA GLU A 81 1.92 -9.56 -7.07
C GLU A 81 2.07 -8.10 -6.59
N LYS A 82 1.30 -7.19 -7.19
CA LYS A 82 1.33 -5.76 -6.86
C LYS A 82 0.78 -5.49 -5.45
N LEU A 83 -0.28 -6.18 -5.04
CA LEU A 83 -0.79 -6.11 -3.67
C LEU A 83 0.27 -6.57 -2.65
N SER A 84 0.96 -7.67 -2.93
CA SER A 84 2.02 -8.19 -2.05
C SER A 84 3.16 -7.19 -1.90
N ARG A 85 3.58 -6.57 -3.00
CA ARG A 85 4.60 -5.50 -3.00
C ARG A 85 4.17 -4.28 -2.19
N ILE A 86 2.92 -3.85 -2.33
CA ILE A 86 2.37 -2.73 -1.54
C ILE A 86 2.35 -3.08 -0.04
N ALA A 87 1.95 -4.30 0.32
CA ALA A 87 1.94 -4.76 1.72
C ALA A 87 3.32 -4.70 2.36
N GLU A 88 4.35 -5.14 1.63
CA GLU A 88 5.75 -5.07 2.07
C GLU A 88 6.20 -3.62 2.30
N LEU A 89 5.92 -2.72 1.35
CA LEU A 89 6.30 -1.31 1.46
C LEU A 89 5.59 -0.61 2.62
N ILE A 90 4.30 -0.87 2.84
CA ILE A 90 3.56 -0.35 4.00
C ILE A 90 4.21 -0.81 5.30
N SER A 91 4.55 -2.09 5.40
CA SER A 91 5.19 -2.65 6.60
C SER A 91 6.55 -1.98 6.89
N ILE A 92 7.37 -1.78 5.86
CA ILE A 92 8.67 -1.09 5.98
C ILE A 92 8.50 0.35 6.47
N VAL A 93 7.57 1.10 5.86
CA VAL A 93 7.34 2.52 6.21
C VAL A 93 6.80 2.63 7.65
N GLN A 94 5.82 1.78 8.02
CA GLN A 94 5.25 1.79 9.36
C GLN A 94 6.28 1.40 10.43
N PHE A 95 7.15 0.43 10.13
CA PHE A 95 8.28 0.07 11.00
C PHE A 95 9.26 1.24 11.15
N GLY A 96 9.63 1.89 10.04
CA GLY A 96 10.54 3.04 10.05
C GLY A 96 10.02 4.22 10.87
N ILE A 97 8.72 4.53 10.75
CA ILE A 97 8.06 5.58 11.53
C ILE A 97 8.00 5.21 13.02
N SER A 98 7.62 3.98 13.34
CA SER A 98 7.38 3.55 14.73
C SER A 98 8.67 3.33 15.52
N TYR A 99 9.70 2.77 14.89
CA TYR A 99 10.92 2.30 15.56
C TYR A 99 12.18 3.07 15.18
N GLY A 100 12.18 3.77 14.04
CA GLY A 100 13.33 4.53 13.56
C GLY A 100 13.88 5.55 14.57
N PRO A 101 13.04 6.40 15.19
CA PRO A 101 13.51 7.39 16.17
C PRO A 101 14.21 6.76 17.39
N ALA A 102 13.67 5.67 17.92
CA ALA A 102 14.24 4.97 19.08
C ALA A 102 15.59 4.31 18.74
N LEU A 103 15.71 3.73 17.53
CA LEU A 103 16.95 3.15 17.03
C LEU A 103 18.03 4.23 16.81
N LEU A 104 17.67 5.37 16.23
CA LEU A 104 18.57 6.50 16.04
C LEU A 104 19.04 7.09 17.38
N GLN A 105 18.13 7.22 18.35
CA GLN A 105 18.47 7.68 19.70
C GLN A 105 19.43 6.72 20.40
N SER A 106 19.18 5.41 20.28
CA SER A 106 20.05 4.37 20.85
C SER A 106 21.44 4.38 20.19
N ALA A 107 21.50 4.53 18.87
CA ALA A 107 22.77 4.64 18.14
C ALA A 107 23.54 5.92 18.53
N ALA A 108 22.86 7.05 18.70
CA ALA A 108 23.48 8.31 19.11
C ALA A 108 24.10 8.22 20.52
N GLN A 109 23.44 7.51 21.46
CA GLN A 109 23.99 7.24 22.80
C GLN A 109 25.23 6.35 22.76
N LEU A 110 25.28 5.38 21.84
CA LEU A 110 26.45 4.50 21.68
C LEU A 110 27.65 5.21 21.03
N LEU A 111 27.40 6.22 20.19
CA LEU A 111 28.43 6.97 19.47
C LEU A 111 28.97 8.18 20.25
N ASN A 112 28.28 8.62 21.31
CA ASN A 112 28.74 9.64 22.26
C ASN A 112 28.53 9.13 23.70
N PRO A 113 29.38 8.20 24.19
CA PRO A 113 29.29 7.68 25.56
C PRO A 113 29.64 8.70 26.64
#